data_AF-A0A534JYR6-F1
#
_entry.id   AF-A0A534JYR6-F1
#
_cell.length_a   1.000
_cell.length_b   1.000
_cell.length_c   1.000
_cell.angle_alpha   90.00
_cell.angle_beta   90.00
_cell.angle_gamma   90.00
#
_symmetry.space_group_name_H-M   'P 1'
#
loop_
_entity.id
_entity.type
_entity.pdbx_description
1 polymer ?
#
loop_
_entity_poly.entity_id
_entity_poly.type
_entity_poly.pdbx_seq_one_letter_code
_entity_poly.pdbx_strand_id
1 'polypeptide(L)'
;MDLTSFKVQHPALCDAARMQALGAHEPAPGAREFDLSPEKLESFSIAAPKDPGTLPGMLKEGPEAVAYYVSFRTDPDRFGTYLREAGVKALKEEYHRIIWRDLGKYADKPIEDVADRIEYTLVLDYLLTHVRFHYLVDAIAATREMADGRPRYLPYLEWRVAASRKPPTTPNEVVDLEEALANLEAFKNFINPTYCDAIARLMQGRLDERNVQEWQAFFVGARWGTEVANAISRQPPGFRDFTKFLNRTTSVGAYSYVRVKYSYNKDAQDRALKTLSLRIDGVEPPSDLASAPNHFTLEPPPHRVYLVG
;
A
#
# COMPACT_ATOMS: atom_id res chain seq x y z
N MET A 1 -10.09 20.51 1.15
CA MET A 1 -10.35 20.51 2.60
C MET A 1 -9.02 20.77 3.29
N ASP A 2 -8.95 21.76 4.18
CA ASP A 2 -7.80 21.97 5.06
C ASP A 2 -7.97 21.09 6.30
N LEU A 3 -7.10 20.11 6.48
CA LEU A 3 -7.16 19.16 7.60
C LEU A 3 -6.33 19.61 8.81
N THR A 4 -5.46 20.61 8.66
CA THR A 4 -4.63 21.12 9.76
C THR A 4 -5.50 21.77 10.85
N SER A 5 -6.61 22.40 10.46
CA SER A 5 -7.55 23.04 11.38
C SER A 5 -8.65 22.11 11.90
N PHE A 6 -8.72 20.85 11.42
CA PHE A 6 -9.83 19.94 11.72
C PHE A 6 -9.97 19.67 13.22
N LYS A 7 -8.86 19.38 13.91
CA LYS A 7 -8.88 19.10 15.36
C LYS A 7 -9.38 20.28 16.19
N VAL A 8 -9.02 21.50 15.76
CA VAL A 8 -9.46 22.75 16.42
C VAL A 8 -10.95 23.01 16.17
N GLN A 9 -11.43 22.76 14.95
CA GLN A 9 -12.83 22.97 14.56
C GLN A 9 -13.76 21.90 15.12
N HIS A 10 -13.28 20.66 15.27
CA HIS A 10 -14.07 19.50 15.68
C HIS A 10 -13.39 18.69 16.80
N PRO A 11 -13.12 19.30 17.98
CA PRO A 11 -12.38 18.63 19.06
C PRO A 11 -13.09 17.39 19.60
N ALA A 12 -14.42 17.38 19.60
CA ALA A 12 -15.23 16.23 20.02
C ALA A 12 -15.07 14.99 19.11
N LEU A 13 -14.54 15.17 17.89
CA LEU A 13 -14.29 14.09 16.92
C LEU A 13 -12.83 13.61 16.92
N CYS A 14 -12.01 14.12 17.83
CA CYS A 14 -10.55 13.94 17.84
C CYS A 14 -10.01 13.48 19.22
N ASP A 15 -10.72 12.55 19.87
CA ASP A 15 -10.28 11.95 21.15
C ASP A 15 -8.97 11.16 20.96
N ALA A 16 -7.84 11.85 21.10
CA ALA A 16 -6.52 11.30 20.82
C ALA A 16 -6.18 10.07 21.69
N ALA A 17 -6.55 10.08 22.97
CA ALA A 17 -6.29 8.97 23.88
C ALA A 17 -7.04 7.71 23.45
N ARG A 18 -8.32 7.85 23.05
CA ARG A 18 -9.11 6.73 22.54
C ARG A 18 -8.62 6.26 21.18
N MET A 19 -8.24 7.18 20.29
CA MET A 19 -7.63 6.81 19.00
C MET A 19 -6.34 6.00 19.18
N GLN A 20 -5.46 6.41 20.11
CA GLN A 20 -4.23 5.69 20.44
C GLN A 20 -4.52 4.29 21.00
N ALA A 21 -5.51 4.17 21.90
CA ALA A 21 -5.95 2.87 22.41
C ALA A 21 -6.49 1.93 21.31
N LEU A 22 -6.92 2.49 20.18
CA LEU A 22 -7.39 1.78 18.98
C LEU A 22 -6.30 1.64 17.89
N GLY A 23 -5.05 1.94 18.23
CA GLY A 23 -3.89 1.73 17.37
C GLY A 23 -3.58 2.88 16.41
N ALA A 24 -4.16 4.08 16.61
CA ALA A 24 -3.72 5.25 15.85
C ALA A 24 -2.26 5.60 16.21
N HIS A 25 -1.44 5.86 15.18
CA HIS A 25 -0.03 6.13 15.37
C HIS A 25 0.24 7.57 15.82
N GLU A 26 1.38 7.74 16.47
CA GLU A 26 1.95 9.03 16.84
C GLU A 26 3.14 9.39 15.95
N PRO A 27 3.40 10.70 15.77
CA PRO A 27 4.64 11.17 15.14
C PRO A 27 5.87 10.59 15.83
N ALA A 28 6.77 9.96 15.08
CA ALA A 28 8.04 9.55 15.66
C ALA A 28 8.88 10.80 16.07
N PRO A 29 9.49 10.80 17.27
CA PRO A 29 10.46 11.80 17.65
C PRO A 29 11.64 11.81 16.66
N GLY A 30 12.08 12.99 16.24
CA GLY A 30 13.19 13.12 15.29
C GLY A 30 12.88 12.76 13.83
N ALA A 31 11.64 12.37 13.51
CA ALA A 31 11.24 12.15 12.12
C ALA A 31 11.38 13.43 11.29
N ARG A 32 12.02 13.30 10.12
CA ARG A 32 12.31 14.41 9.21
C ARG A 32 11.41 14.35 7.99
N GLU A 33 10.96 15.50 7.50
CA GLU A 33 10.17 15.54 6.28
C GLU A 33 10.99 15.04 5.09
N PHE A 34 10.34 14.29 4.21
CA PHE A 34 10.91 13.70 3.01
C PHE A 34 10.29 14.34 1.78
N ASP A 35 11.11 15.07 1.05
CA ASP A 35 10.74 15.70 -0.21
C ASP A 35 10.65 14.65 -1.32
N LEU A 36 9.44 14.48 -1.87
CA LEU A 36 9.12 13.57 -2.97
C LEU A 36 9.31 14.22 -4.35
N SER A 37 10.02 15.34 -4.44
CA SER A 37 10.38 15.93 -5.73
C SER A 37 11.21 14.95 -6.58
N PRO A 38 11.06 14.97 -7.92
CA PRO A 38 11.79 14.07 -8.81
C PRO A 38 13.31 14.09 -8.59
N GLU A 39 13.87 15.27 -8.31
CA GLU A 39 15.30 15.48 -8.09
C GLU A 39 15.80 14.77 -6.82
N LYS A 40 14.97 14.74 -5.78
CA LYS A 40 15.29 14.05 -4.52
C LYS A 40 15.13 12.54 -4.65
N LEU A 41 14.10 12.09 -5.36
CA LEU A 41 13.85 10.67 -5.59
C LEU A 41 14.92 10.03 -6.49
N GLU A 42 15.48 10.77 -7.46
CA GLU A 42 16.51 10.25 -8.36
C GLU A 42 17.81 9.84 -7.66
N SER A 43 18.15 10.49 -6.55
CA SER A 43 19.36 10.21 -5.75
C SER A 43 19.04 9.58 -4.39
N PHE A 44 17.78 9.20 -4.16
CA PHE A 44 17.34 8.68 -2.88
C PHE A 44 18.04 7.37 -2.53
N SER A 45 18.62 7.32 -1.34
CA SER A 45 19.20 6.12 -0.76
C SER A 45 19.18 6.21 0.76
N ILE A 46 19.19 5.04 1.41
CA ILE A 46 19.24 4.92 2.86
C ILE A 46 20.62 4.39 3.26
N ALA A 47 21.30 5.17 4.10
CA ALA A 47 22.61 4.83 4.65
C ALA A 47 22.51 3.91 5.87
N ALA A 48 21.38 3.92 6.58
CA ALA A 48 21.16 3.06 7.74
C ALA A 48 21.23 1.57 7.36
N PRO A 49 21.72 0.70 8.28
CA PRO A 49 21.67 -0.74 8.07
C PRO A 49 20.22 -1.22 7.97
N LYS A 50 19.99 -2.31 7.23
CA LYS A 50 18.67 -2.95 7.23
C LYS A 50 18.30 -3.46 8.62
N ASP A 51 17.02 -3.42 8.92
CA ASP A 51 16.47 -4.08 10.11
C ASP A 51 16.09 -5.55 9.78
N PRO A 52 16.73 -6.56 10.41
CA PRO A 52 16.39 -7.96 10.19
C PRO A 52 14.98 -8.33 10.69
N GLY A 53 14.39 -7.54 11.58
CA GLY A 53 13.04 -7.73 12.09
C GLY A 53 11.93 -7.32 11.11
N THR A 54 12.27 -6.58 10.05
CA THR A 54 11.28 -5.99 9.14
C THR A 54 10.43 -7.03 8.40
N LEU A 55 11.02 -8.01 7.72
CA LEU A 55 10.24 -9.00 6.96
C LEU A 55 9.37 -9.88 7.87
N PRO A 56 9.86 -10.41 9.02
CA PRO A 56 9.01 -11.06 10.00
C PRO A 56 7.89 -10.14 10.53
N GLY A 57 8.20 -8.87 10.78
CA GLY A 57 7.22 -7.86 11.19
C GLY A 57 6.11 -7.70 10.15
N MET A 58 6.45 -7.59 8.86
CA MET A 58 5.46 -7.48 7.78
C MET A 58 4.55 -8.70 7.64
N LEU A 59 5.05 -9.90 7.95
CA LEU A 59 4.20 -11.10 7.97
C LEU A 59 3.15 -11.05 9.08
N LYS A 60 3.46 -10.37 10.18
CA LYS A 60 2.59 -10.27 11.35
C LYS A 60 1.67 -9.05 11.31
N GLU A 61 2.21 -7.89 10.96
CA GLU A 61 1.59 -6.56 11.09
C GLU A 61 1.31 -5.92 9.73
N GLY A 62 1.82 -6.50 8.63
CA GLY A 62 1.70 -5.95 7.28
C GLY A 62 2.63 -4.77 7.00
N PRO A 63 2.35 -4.00 5.94
CA PRO A 63 3.17 -2.87 5.53
C PRO A 63 3.33 -1.81 6.63
N GLU A 64 2.38 -1.75 7.57
CA GLU A 64 2.43 -0.94 8.80
C GLU A 64 3.71 -1.15 9.63
N ALA A 65 4.35 -2.33 9.52
CA ALA A 65 5.66 -2.60 10.13
C ALA A 65 6.79 -1.71 9.57
N VAL A 66 6.63 -1.17 8.35
CA VAL A 66 7.62 -0.30 7.68
C VAL A 66 7.11 1.11 7.49
N ALA A 67 5.84 1.27 7.14
CA ALA A 67 5.24 2.55 6.79
C ALA A 67 3.89 2.72 7.46
N TYR A 68 3.65 3.83 8.14
CA TYR A 68 2.42 4.05 8.90
C TYR A 68 1.85 5.46 8.74
N TYR A 69 0.54 5.60 8.91
CA TYR A 69 -0.16 6.88 8.85
C TYR A 69 -0.33 7.47 10.24
N VAL A 70 0.05 8.74 10.42
CA VAL A 70 -0.30 9.55 11.59
C VAL A 70 -1.45 10.46 11.22
N SER A 71 -2.52 10.44 12.03
CA SER A 71 -3.77 11.16 11.76
C SER A 71 -3.70 12.65 12.08
N PHE A 72 -4.33 13.48 11.24
CA PHE A 72 -4.54 14.91 11.52
C PHE A 72 -5.40 15.15 12.77
N ARG A 73 -6.15 14.15 13.22
CA ARG A 73 -6.93 14.20 14.47
C ARG A 73 -6.04 14.07 15.70
N THR A 74 -4.94 13.33 15.61
CA THR A 74 -3.99 13.16 16.71
C THR A 74 -2.97 14.29 16.69
N ASP A 75 -2.32 14.54 15.55
CA ASP A 75 -1.32 15.60 15.37
C ASP A 75 -1.57 16.38 14.06
N PRO A 76 -2.21 17.57 14.11
CA PRO A 76 -2.55 18.35 12.93
C PRO A 76 -1.34 18.99 12.22
N ASP A 77 -0.20 19.12 12.91
CA ASP A 77 1.00 19.77 12.36
C ASP A 77 1.93 18.76 11.69
N ARG A 78 1.89 17.51 12.13
CA ARG A 78 2.81 16.44 11.71
C ARG A 78 2.11 15.20 11.14
N PHE A 79 0.82 15.27 10.80
CA PHE A 79 0.14 14.17 10.13
C PHE A 79 0.74 13.83 8.76
N GLY A 80 0.57 12.59 8.36
CA GLY A 80 1.08 12.09 7.09
C GLY A 80 1.63 10.68 7.18
N THR A 81 2.44 10.30 6.18
CA THR A 81 3.04 8.97 6.06
C THR A 81 4.43 8.98 6.69
N TYR A 82 4.71 8.01 7.54
CA TYR A 82 5.99 7.83 8.22
C TYR A 82 6.64 6.54 7.72
N LEU A 83 7.86 6.64 7.21
CA LEU A 83 8.65 5.55 6.64
C LEU A 83 9.83 5.24 7.56
N ARG A 84 9.92 4.01 8.06
CA ARG A 84 11.07 3.53 8.83
C ARG A 84 12.22 3.22 7.88
N GLU A 85 13.31 3.99 7.97
CA GLU A 85 14.43 3.91 7.03
C GLU A 85 15.04 2.50 6.96
N ALA A 86 15.33 1.90 8.11
CA ALA A 86 15.88 0.54 8.18
C ALA A 86 14.95 -0.52 7.56
N GLY A 87 13.63 -0.30 7.64
CA GLY A 87 12.63 -1.19 7.04
C GLY A 87 12.47 -0.99 5.54
N VAL A 88 12.52 0.26 5.07
CA VAL A 88 12.59 0.57 3.63
C VAL A 88 13.83 -0.07 3.00
N LYS A 89 14.98 0.01 3.70
CA LYS A 89 16.22 -0.68 3.27
C LYS A 89 16.06 -2.20 3.21
N ALA A 90 15.42 -2.81 4.22
CA ALA A 90 15.17 -4.25 4.23
C ALA A 90 14.27 -4.71 3.07
N LEU A 91 13.21 -3.94 2.77
CA LEU A 91 12.33 -4.20 1.62
C LEU A 91 13.05 -4.01 0.29
N LYS A 92 13.86 -2.97 0.15
CA LYS A 92 14.71 -2.73 -1.03
C LYS A 92 15.59 -3.94 -1.29
N GLU A 93 16.26 -4.47 -0.27
CA GLU A 93 17.12 -5.65 -0.43
C GLU A 93 16.34 -6.94 -0.75
N GLU A 94 15.10 -7.08 -0.29
CA GLU A 94 14.25 -8.21 -0.69
C GLU A 94 13.81 -8.07 -2.16
N TYR A 95 13.48 -6.86 -2.60
CA TYR A 95 13.16 -6.58 -4.01
C TYR A 95 14.38 -6.80 -4.91
N HIS A 96 15.56 -6.37 -4.46
CA HIS A 96 16.84 -6.70 -5.09
C HIS A 96 16.96 -8.22 -5.28
N ARG A 97 16.79 -8.99 -4.20
CA ARG A 97 16.88 -10.46 -4.26
C ARG A 97 15.91 -11.07 -5.27
N ILE A 98 14.66 -10.57 -5.34
CA ILE A 98 13.64 -11.06 -6.29
C ILE A 98 14.02 -10.73 -7.73
N ILE A 99 14.34 -9.46 -8.01
CA ILE A 99 14.63 -8.96 -9.36
C ILE A 99 15.90 -9.64 -9.90
N TRP A 100 16.99 -9.60 -9.14
CA TRP A 100 18.29 -10.04 -9.62
C TRP A 100 18.46 -11.56 -9.63
N ARG A 101 17.66 -12.31 -8.86
CA ARG A 101 17.54 -13.77 -9.02
C ARG A 101 17.18 -14.14 -10.45
N ASP A 102 16.23 -13.43 -11.06
CA ASP A 102 15.72 -13.76 -12.39
C ASP A 102 16.47 -13.02 -13.50
N LEU A 103 16.94 -11.80 -13.21
CA LEU A 103 17.47 -10.90 -14.23
C LEU A 103 18.98 -10.67 -14.19
N GLY A 104 19.68 -11.04 -13.12
CA GLY A 104 21.11 -10.73 -12.94
C GLY A 104 22.01 -11.27 -14.05
N LYS A 105 21.64 -12.41 -14.65
CA LYS A 105 22.36 -13.01 -15.78
C LYS A 105 22.25 -12.22 -17.10
N TYR A 106 21.38 -11.23 -17.17
CA TYR A 106 21.15 -10.40 -18.36
C TYR A 106 21.75 -8.99 -18.23
N ALA A 107 22.36 -8.66 -17.09
CA ALA A 107 23.04 -7.39 -16.88
C ALA A 107 24.49 -7.48 -17.38
N ASP A 108 24.76 -6.92 -18.56
CA ASP A 108 26.07 -6.98 -19.21
C ASP A 108 26.97 -5.75 -18.92
N LYS A 109 26.43 -4.75 -18.21
CA LYS A 109 27.10 -3.50 -17.81
C LYS A 109 26.85 -3.21 -16.32
N PRO A 110 27.67 -2.34 -15.68
CA PRO A 110 27.36 -1.80 -14.36
C PRO A 110 25.97 -1.15 -14.35
N ILE A 111 25.24 -1.42 -13.28
CA ILE A 111 23.80 -1.16 -13.11
C ILE A 111 23.46 -0.67 -11.70
N GLU A 112 24.46 -0.58 -10.82
CA GLU A 112 24.29 -0.28 -9.40
C GLU A 112 23.62 1.09 -9.18
N ASP A 113 23.89 2.05 -10.06
CA ASP A 113 23.29 3.39 -10.08
C ASP A 113 21.78 3.37 -10.41
N VAL A 114 21.35 2.42 -11.25
CA VAL A 114 19.95 2.30 -11.69
C VAL A 114 19.18 1.28 -10.85
N ALA A 115 19.84 0.23 -10.36
CA ALA A 115 19.26 -0.83 -9.56
C ALA A 115 18.64 -0.26 -8.28
N ASP A 116 19.40 0.54 -7.54
CA ASP A 116 18.91 1.19 -6.31
C ASP A 116 17.71 2.08 -6.61
N ARG A 117 17.73 2.85 -7.71
CA ARG A 117 16.62 3.71 -8.13
C ARG A 117 15.35 2.92 -8.43
N ILE A 118 15.46 1.81 -9.18
CA ILE A 118 14.32 0.93 -9.48
C ILE A 118 13.76 0.35 -8.19
N GLU A 119 14.60 -0.21 -7.35
CA GLU A 119 14.18 -0.91 -6.14
C GLU A 119 13.55 0.03 -5.12
N TYR A 120 14.14 1.21 -4.86
CA TYR A 120 13.52 2.20 -3.97
C TYR A 120 12.22 2.76 -4.57
N THR A 121 12.15 3.03 -5.87
CA THR A 121 10.88 3.44 -6.52
C THR A 121 9.77 2.43 -6.25
N LEU A 122 10.04 1.14 -6.49
CA LEU A 122 9.07 0.07 -6.26
C LEU A 122 8.65 -0.04 -4.78
N VAL A 123 9.59 0.11 -3.84
CA VAL A 123 9.30 0.08 -2.40
C VAL A 123 8.46 1.29 -1.98
N LEU A 124 8.86 2.49 -2.39
CA LEU A 124 8.17 3.73 -2.05
C LEU A 124 6.75 3.73 -2.65
N ASP A 125 6.58 3.35 -3.92
CA ASP A 125 5.25 3.29 -4.54
C ASP A 125 4.31 2.32 -3.83
N TYR A 126 4.83 1.16 -3.40
CA TYR A 126 4.05 0.21 -2.62
C TYR A 126 3.61 0.80 -1.28
N LEU A 127 4.57 1.27 -0.48
CA LEU A 127 4.31 1.76 0.88
C LEU A 127 3.46 3.02 0.89
N LEU A 128 3.77 4.00 0.04
CA LEU A 128 3.03 5.26 -0.03
C LEU A 128 1.60 5.05 -0.52
N THR A 129 1.39 4.17 -1.51
CA THR A 129 0.03 3.88 -1.99
C THR A 129 -0.79 3.15 -0.93
N HIS A 130 -0.19 2.18 -0.25
CA HIS A 130 -0.84 1.46 0.84
C HIS A 130 -1.25 2.42 1.97
N VAL A 131 -0.30 3.21 2.49
CA VAL A 131 -0.57 4.14 3.61
C VAL A 131 -1.56 5.25 3.21
N ARG A 132 -1.51 5.73 1.96
CA ARG A 132 -2.49 6.71 1.44
C ARG A 132 -3.92 6.19 1.53
N PHE A 133 -4.15 4.88 1.46
CA PHE A 133 -5.50 4.32 1.58
C PHE A 133 -6.07 4.51 2.99
N HIS A 134 -5.29 4.28 4.05
CA HIS A 134 -5.71 4.51 5.44
C HIS A 134 -6.00 5.99 5.71
N TYR A 135 -5.14 6.86 5.17
CA TYR A 135 -5.38 8.30 5.20
C TYR A 135 -6.68 8.68 4.48
N LEU A 136 -6.97 8.07 3.33
CA LEU A 136 -8.21 8.30 2.60
C LEU A 136 -9.44 7.88 3.41
N VAL A 137 -9.38 6.76 4.15
CA VAL A 137 -10.46 6.35 5.07
C VAL A 137 -10.72 7.42 6.15
N ASP A 138 -9.65 7.95 6.76
CA ASP A 138 -9.76 9.03 7.75
C ASP A 138 -10.34 10.33 7.15
N ALA A 139 -9.87 10.72 5.96
CA ALA A 139 -10.34 11.89 5.23
C ALA A 139 -11.82 11.76 4.78
N ILE A 140 -12.24 10.56 4.35
CA ILE A 140 -13.65 10.27 4.06
C ILE A 140 -14.49 10.44 5.32
N ALA A 141 -14.08 9.84 6.43
CA ALA A 141 -14.81 9.96 7.69
C ALA A 141 -14.92 11.43 8.14
N ALA A 142 -13.83 12.20 8.05
CA ALA A 142 -13.83 13.64 8.33
C ALA A 142 -14.77 14.43 7.43
N THR A 143 -14.75 14.18 6.12
CA THR A 143 -15.61 14.88 5.16
C THR A 143 -17.09 14.65 5.48
N ARG A 144 -17.44 13.42 5.87
CA ARG A 144 -18.80 13.02 6.24
C ARG A 144 -19.22 13.62 7.58
N GLU A 145 -18.35 13.55 8.57
CA GLU A 145 -18.52 14.18 9.88
C GLU A 145 -18.72 15.70 9.79
N MET A 146 -18.00 16.39 8.91
CA MET A 146 -18.19 17.82 8.69
C MET A 146 -19.54 18.15 8.05
N ALA A 147 -20.10 17.22 7.27
CA ALA A 147 -21.37 17.44 6.58
C ALA A 147 -22.59 17.34 7.51
N ASP A 148 -22.57 16.45 8.51
CA ASP A 148 -23.74 16.19 9.37
C ASP A 148 -23.46 16.17 10.88
N GLY A 149 -22.22 16.40 11.30
CA GLY A 149 -21.79 16.44 12.70
C GLY A 149 -21.75 15.08 13.41
N ARG A 150 -21.96 13.96 12.70
CA ARG A 150 -22.03 12.63 13.33
C ARG A 150 -20.67 11.94 13.35
N PRO A 151 -20.18 11.45 14.51
CA PRO A 151 -18.90 10.75 14.61
C PRO A 151 -18.90 9.46 13.81
N ARG A 152 -17.83 9.23 13.04
CA ARG A 152 -17.64 8.08 12.15
C ARG A 152 -16.30 7.42 12.32
N TYR A 153 -15.21 8.20 12.34
CA TYR A 153 -13.87 7.61 12.33
C TYR A 153 -13.57 6.81 13.59
N LEU A 154 -13.90 7.35 14.77
CA LEU A 154 -13.65 6.66 16.03
C LEU A 154 -14.50 5.38 16.18
N PRO A 155 -15.83 5.39 15.95
CA PRO A 155 -16.61 4.15 15.88
C PRO A 155 -16.09 3.15 14.84
N TYR A 156 -15.64 3.64 13.68
CA TYR A 156 -15.06 2.81 12.64
C TYR A 156 -13.77 2.11 13.11
N LEU A 157 -12.86 2.83 13.78
CA LEU A 157 -11.65 2.24 14.36
C LEU A 157 -11.97 1.16 15.41
N GLU A 158 -12.99 1.37 16.25
CA GLU A 158 -13.46 0.37 17.21
C GLU A 158 -13.96 -0.89 16.52
N TRP A 159 -14.79 -0.70 15.48
CA TRP A 159 -15.26 -1.80 14.66
C TRP A 159 -14.09 -2.55 14.00
N ARG A 160 -13.11 -1.83 13.43
CA ARG A 160 -11.93 -2.40 12.76
C ARG A 160 -11.12 -3.28 13.72
N VAL A 161 -10.81 -2.75 14.92
CA VAL A 161 -10.06 -3.48 15.96
C VAL A 161 -10.84 -4.69 16.48
N ALA A 162 -12.16 -4.57 16.62
CA ALA A 162 -13.00 -5.69 17.03
C ALA A 162 -13.07 -6.78 15.95
N ALA A 163 -13.12 -6.41 14.68
CA ALA A 163 -13.14 -7.33 13.54
C ALA A 163 -11.81 -8.08 13.42
N SER A 164 -10.67 -7.39 13.49
CA SER A 164 -9.34 -7.99 13.31
C SER A 164 -8.93 -9.01 14.38
N ARG A 165 -9.66 -9.09 15.50
CA ARG A 165 -9.48 -10.12 16.54
C ARG A 165 -10.24 -11.40 16.28
N LYS A 166 -11.20 -11.40 15.34
CA LYS A 166 -12.02 -12.57 15.05
C LYS A 166 -11.37 -13.36 13.90
N PRO A 167 -11.14 -14.67 14.07
CA PRO A 167 -10.69 -15.48 12.95
C PRO A 167 -11.76 -15.51 11.84
N PRO A 168 -11.36 -15.58 10.55
CA PRO A 168 -12.30 -15.73 9.46
C PRO A 168 -13.10 -17.02 9.64
N THR A 169 -14.42 -16.91 9.52
CA THR A 169 -15.36 -18.04 9.63
C THR A 169 -15.19 -19.01 8.47
N THR A 170 -14.79 -18.48 7.30
CA THR A 170 -14.50 -19.27 6.11
C THR A 170 -13.24 -18.77 5.40
N PRO A 171 -12.54 -19.60 4.61
CA PRO A 171 -11.37 -19.17 3.82
C PRO A 171 -11.66 -18.09 2.75
N ASN A 172 -12.94 -17.74 2.54
CA ASN A 172 -13.37 -16.71 1.59
C ASN A 172 -13.73 -15.39 2.25
N GLU A 173 -13.81 -15.35 3.58
CA GLU A 173 -14.05 -14.12 4.32
C GLU A 173 -12.79 -13.25 4.31
N VAL A 174 -12.98 -11.93 4.18
CA VAL A 174 -11.93 -10.92 4.38
C VAL A 174 -12.27 -10.18 5.67
N VAL A 175 -11.52 -10.46 6.72
CA VAL A 175 -11.74 -9.88 8.06
C VAL A 175 -11.35 -8.41 8.09
N ASP A 176 -10.18 -8.08 7.53
CA ASP A 176 -9.64 -6.73 7.47
C ASP A 176 -9.72 -6.21 6.02
N LEU A 177 -10.90 -5.69 5.68
CA LEU A 177 -11.22 -5.22 4.34
C LEU A 177 -10.41 -3.98 3.95
N GLU A 178 -10.10 -3.12 4.91
CA GLU A 178 -9.32 -1.91 4.67
C GLU A 178 -7.89 -2.27 4.24
N GLU A 179 -7.23 -3.14 5.00
CA GLU A 179 -5.89 -3.65 4.67
C GLU A 179 -5.86 -4.39 3.32
N ALA A 180 -6.87 -5.21 3.05
CA ALA A 180 -6.95 -5.94 1.78
C ALA A 180 -7.12 -4.97 0.59
N LEU A 181 -7.90 -3.89 0.75
CA LEU A 181 -8.04 -2.85 -0.27
C LEU A 181 -6.77 -2.00 -0.40
N ALA A 182 -6.10 -1.65 0.70
CA ALA A 182 -4.82 -0.94 0.68
C ALA A 182 -3.74 -1.73 -0.08
N ASN A 183 -3.65 -3.04 0.17
CA ASN A 183 -2.79 -3.95 -0.59
C ASN A 183 -3.18 -4.04 -2.07
N LEU A 184 -4.46 -4.11 -2.39
CA LEU A 184 -4.93 -4.11 -3.79
C LEU A 184 -4.54 -2.82 -4.51
N GLU A 185 -4.75 -1.65 -3.89
CA GLU A 185 -4.42 -0.35 -4.49
C GLU A 185 -2.92 -0.24 -4.76
N ALA A 186 -2.08 -0.63 -3.81
CA ALA A 186 -0.63 -0.65 -4.01
C ALA A 186 -0.20 -1.65 -5.10
N PHE A 187 -0.85 -2.82 -5.14
CA PHE A 187 -0.56 -3.86 -6.13
C PHE A 187 -0.91 -3.47 -7.58
N LYS A 188 -1.95 -2.65 -7.79
CA LYS A 188 -2.40 -2.24 -9.13
C LYS A 188 -1.31 -1.58 -9.96
N ASN A 189 -0.36 -0.89 -9.33
CA ASN A 189 0.80 -0.33 -10.02
C ASN A 189 1.64 -1.43 -10.71
N PHE A 190 1.85 -2.55 -10.04
CA PHE A 190 2.70 -3.65 -10.51
C PHE A 190 2.08 -4.55 -11.57
N ILE A 191 0.80 -4.33 -11.89
CA ILE A 191 0.12 -4.96 -13.02
C ILE A 191 -0.30 -3.95 -14.09
N ASN A 192 0.01 -2.67 -13.90
CA ASN A 192 -0.20 -1.61 -14.88
C ASN A 192 0.94 -1.65 -15.92
N PRO A 193 0.65 -1.97 -17.20
CA PRO A 193 1.68 -2.08 -18.22
C PRO A 193 2.45 -0.77 -18.44
N THR A 194 1.80 0.38 -18.37
CA THR A 194 2.45 1.68 -18.59
C THR A 194 3.45 2.00 -17.48
N TYR A 195 3.08 1.73 -16.22
CA TYR A 195 3.98 1.88 -15.08
C TYR A 195 5.17 0.91 -15.20
N CYS A 196 4.88 -0.36 -15.48
CA CYS A 196 5.90 -1.39 -15.61
C CYS A 196 6.84 -1.14 -16.81
N ASP A 197 6.33 -0.57 -17.90
CA ASP A 197 7.14 -0.14 -19.05
C ASP A 197 8.07 1.01 -18.67
N ALA A 198 7.59 2.00 -17.91
CA ALA A 198 8.43 3.10 -17.42
C ALA A 198 9.58 2.59 -16.53
N ILE A 199 9.32 1.62 -15.64
CA ILE A 199 10.36 0.96 -14.85
C ILE A 199 11.35 0.20 -15.76
N ALA A 200 10.85 -0.55 -16.74
CA ALA A 200 11.71 -1.28 -17.67
C ALA A 200 12.62 -0.35 -18.50
N ARG A 201 12.13 0.84 -18.86
CA ARG A 201 12.90 1.86 -19.60
C ARG A 201 14.09 2.42 -18.83
N LEU A 202 14.10 2.36 -17.50
CA LEU A 202 15.26 2.80 -16.71
C LEU A 202 16.52 1.99 -17.04
N MET A 203 16.37 0.77 -17.55
CA MET A 203 17.48 -0.08 -18.00
C MET A 203 17.88 0.12 -19.47
N GLN A 204 17.24 1.04 -20.20
CA GLN A 204 17.53 1.29 -21.60
C GLN A 204 18.99 1.77 -21.77
N GLY A 205 19.73 1.14 -22.68
CA GLY A 205 21.16 1.41 -22.91
C GLY A 205 22.12 0.73 -21.93
N ARG A 206 21.61 0.13 -20.85
CA ARG A 206 22.37 -0.69 -19.89
C ARG A 206 22.36 -2.19 -20.22
N LEU A 207 21.39 -2.63 -21.02
CA LEU A 207 21.25 -4.02 -21.49
C LEU A 207 21.67 -4.14 -22.96
N ASP A 208 22.20 -5.29 -23.36
CA ASP A 208 22.27 -5.67 -24.77
C ASP A 208 20.86 -5.72 -25.39
N GLU A 209 20.72 -5.38 -26.68
CA GLU A 209 19.41 -5.38 -27.38
C GLU A 209 18.67 -6.72 -27.26
N ARG A 210 19.42 -7.84 -27.30
CA ARG A 210 18.89 -9.20 -27.12
C ARG A 210 18.32 -9.47 -25.73
N ASN A 211 18.73 -8.71 -24.72
CA ASN A 211 18.39 -8.90 -23.31
C ASN A 211 17.24 -7.98 -22.85
N VAL A 212 16.93 -6.91 -23.60
CA VAL A 212 15.83 -5.96 -23.29
C VAL A 212 14.48 -6.68 -23.15
N GLN A 213 14.23 -7.68 -23.99
CA GLN A 213 12.97 -8.41 -24.00
C GLN A 213 12.73 -9.19 -22.70
N GLU A 214 13.78 -9.71 -22.05
CA GLU A 214 13.66 -10.43 -20.78
C GLU A 214 13.31 -9.48 -19.63
N TRP A 215 13.89 -8.29 -19.63
CA TRP A 215 13.58 -7.24 -18.64
C TRP A 215 12.13 -6.75 -18.78
N GLN A 216 11.69 -6.48 -20.01
CA GLN A 216 10.30 -6.15 -20.31
C GLN A 216 9.35 -7.31 -19.95
N ALA A 217 9.72 -8.55 -20.25
CA ALA A 217 8.92 -9.72 -19.90
C ALA A 217 8.82 -9.94 -18.38
N PHE A 218 9.80 -9.50 -17.59
CA PHE A 218 9.70 -9.59 -16.14
C PHE A 218 8.68 -8.60 -15.57
N PHE A 219 8.78 -7.32 -15.92
CA PHE A 219 7.88 -6.28 -15.42
C PHE A 219 6.52 -6.26 -16.12
N VAL A 220 6.50 -6.08 -17.45
CA VAL A 220 5.27 -6.01 -18.26
C VAL A 220 4.63 -7.41 -18.41
N GLY A 221 5.45 -8.46 -18.36
CA GLY A 221 4.97 -9.82 -18.56
C GLY A 221 4.20 -10.42 -17.38
N ALA A 222 4.03 -9.67 -16.27
CA ALA A 222 3.37 -10.05 -15.02
C ALA A 222 4.16 -11.02 -14.11
N ARG A 223 5.46 -11.27 -14.36
CA ARG A 223 6.30 -12.04 -13.43
C ARG A 223 6.54 -11.25 -12.13
N TRP A 224 6.92 -9.98 -12.24
CA TRP A 224 7.05 -9.08 -11.09
C TRP A 224 5.78 -9.04 -10.22
N GLY A 225 4.63 -8.78 -10.85
CA GLY A 225 3.34 -8.80 -10.15
C GLY A 225 3.05 -10.15 -9.48
N THR A 226 3.49 -11.28 -10.03
CA THR A 226 3.31 -12.58 -9.37
C THR A 226 4.18 -12.73 -8.12
N GLU A 227 5.45 -12.33 -8.18
CA GLU A 227 6.35 -12.35 -7.01
C GLU A 227 5.84 -11.44 -5.90
N VAL A 228 5.38 -10.23 -6.26
CA VAL A 228 4.82 -9.29 -5.28
C VAL A 228 3.51 -9.82 -4.69
N ALA A 229 2.62 -10.38 -5.51
CA ALA A 229 1.40 -10.98 -4.99
C ALA A 229 1.69 -12.12 -4.00
N ASN A 230 2.68 -12.96 -4.31
CA ASN A 230 3.14 -14.02 -3.40
C ASN A 230 3.78 -13.45 -2.13
N ALA A 231 4.51 -12.34 -2.20
CA ALA A 231 5.12 -11.72 -1.03
C ALA A 231 4.05 -11.14 -0.08
N ILE A 232 3.07 -10.40 -0.64
CA ILE A 232 2.00 -9.76 0.13
C ILE A 232 1.00 -10.80 0.68
N SER A 233 0.69 -11.86 -0.10
CA SER A 233 -0.31 -12.88 0.29
C SER A 233 0.18 -13.93 1.29
N ARG A 234 1.45 -13.90 1.72
CA ARG A 234 1.99 -14.80 2.78
C ARG A 234 1.41 -14.55 4.17
N GLN A 235 0.53 -13.55 4.31
CA GLN A 235 -0.22 -13.30 5.54
C GLN A 235 -1.28 -14.40 5.78
N PRO A 236 -1.77 -14.58 7.03
CA PRO A 236 -2.79 -15.58 7.33
C PRO A 236 -3.99 -15.47 6.35
N PRO A 237 -4.36 -16.56 5.65
CA PRO A 237 -5.45 -16.53 4.69
C PRO A 237 -6.74 -15.96 5.29
N GLY A 238 -7.40 -15.06 4.55
CA GLY A 238 -8.67 -14.45 4.94
C GLY A 238 -8.59 -13.25 5.89
N PHE A 239 -7.43 -12.91 6.46
CA PHE A 239 -7.32 -11.67 7.24
C PHE A 239 -7.21 -10.45 6.33
N ARG A 240 -6.23 -10.45 5.42
CA ARG A 240 -5.89 -9.31 4.54
C ARG A 240 -5.73 -9.76 3.08
N ASP A 241 -6.36 -10.88 2.73
CA ASP A 241 -6.14 -11.56 1.45
C ASP A 241 -6.72 -10.78 0.26
N PHE A 242 -5.93 -9.83 -0.23
CA PHE A 242 -6.30 -9.00 -1.38
C PHE A 242 -6.41 -9.81 -2.68
N THR A 243 -5.88 -11.05 -2.74
CA THR A 243 -5.96 -11.89 -3.94
C THR A 243 -7.40 -12.26 -4.29
N LYS A 244 -8.34 -12.15 -3.34
CA LYS A 244 -9.78 -12.26 -3.57
C LYS A 244 -10.33 -11.19 -4.52
N PHE A 245 -9.62 -10.07 -4.67
CA PHE A 245 -9.95 -9.02 -5.64
C PHE A 245 -9.25 -9.21 -6.98
N LEU A 246 -8.54 -10.32 -7.20
CA LEU A 246 -7.82 -10.59 -8.43
C LEU A 246 -8.47 -11.73 -9.21
N ASN A 247 -8.55 -11.56 -10.52
CA ASN A 247 -8.75 -12.63 -11.46
C ASN A 247 -7.37 -13.19 -11.84
N ARG A 248 -7.18 -14.49 -11.66
CA ARG A 248 -5.95 -15.20 -12.04
C ARG A 248 -6.17 -15.94 -13.35
N THR A 249 -5.48 -15.53 -14.40
CA THR A 249 -5.43 -16.28 -15.67
C THR A 249 -4.11 -17.03 -15.76
N THR A 250 -4.18 -18.30 -16.13
CA THR A 250 -3.00 -19.12 -16.41
C THR A 250 -3.00 -19.43 -17.90
N SER A 251 -1.93 -19.09 -18.62
CA SER A 251 -1.74 -19.50 -20.01
C SER A 251 -0.48 -20.34 -20.16
N VAL A 252 -0.52 -21.31 -21.08
CA VAL A 252 0.65 -22.10 -21.45
C VAL A 252 1.17 -21.53 -22.76
N GLY A 253 2.39 -21.01 -22.76
CA GLY A 253 3.04 -20.53 -23.98
C GLY A 253 3.42 -21.67 -24.93
N ALA A 254 3.73 -21.33 -26.19
CA ALA A 254 4.14 -22.30 -27.22
C ALA A 254 5.38 -23.15 -26.85
N TYR A 255 6.14 -22.72 -25.83
CA TYR A 255 7.33 -23.41 -25.30
C TYR A 255 7.13 -23.93 -23.86
N SER A 256 5.90 -24.29 -23.48
CA SER A 256 5.57 -24.93 -22.18
C SER A 256 5.81 -24.08 -20.91
N TYR A 257 6.07 -22.78 -21.03
CA TYR A 257 6.09 -21.88 -19.87
C TYR A 257 4.66 -21.54 -19.43
N VAL A 258 4.36 -21.85 -18.17
CA VAL A 258 3.13 -21.40 -17.51
C VAL A 258 3.28 -19.92 -17.17
N ARG A 259 2.44 -19.08 -17.75
CA ARG A 259 2.37 -17.65 -17.45
C ARG A 259 1.14 -17.38 -16.59
N VAL A 260 1.38 -16.89 -15.38
CA VAL A 260 0.33 -16.37 -14.50
C VAL A 260 0.18 -14.89 -14.77
N LYS A 261 -1.06 -14.45 -15.03
CA LYS A 261 -1.41 -13.05 -15.15
C LYS A 261 -2.52 -12.72 -14.16
N TYR A 262 -2.32 -11.65 -13.40
CA TYR A 262 -3.34 -11.08 -12.55
C TYR A 262 -3.99 -9.90 -13.27
N SER A 263 -5.31 -9.84 -13.20
CA SER A 263 -6.08 -8.60 -13.41
C SER A 263 -6.93 -8.38 -12.18
N TYR A 264 -7.28 -7.14 -11.86
CA TYR A 264 -8.18 -6.89 -10.73
C TYR A 264 -9.64 -7.04 -11.16
N ASN A 265 -10.46 -7.57 -10.26
CA ASN A 265 -11.89 -7.71 -10.42
C ASN A 265 -12.56 -6.40 -9.99
N LYS A 266 -12.90 -5.57 -10.97
CA LYS A 266 -13.51 -4.24 -10.74
C LYS A 266 -14.81 -4.32 -9.95
N ASP A 267 -15.64 -5.33 -10.20
CA ASP A 267 -16.92 -5.48 -9.50
C ASP A 267 -16.71 -5.90 -8.04
N ALA A 268 -15.74 -6.78 -7.78
CA ALA A 268 -15.38 -7.16 -6.42
C ALA A 268 -14.79 -5.97 -5.63
N GLN A 269 -13.93 -5.19 -6.29
CA GLN A 269 -13.39 -3.96 -5.72
C GLN A 269 -14.49 -2.92 -5.44
N ASP A 270 -15.40 -2.66 -6.39
CA ASP A 270 -16.50 -1.70 -6.18
C ASP A 270 -17.41 -2.12 -5.02
N ARG A 271 -17.78 -3.41 -4.95
CA ARG A 271 -18.52 -3.95 -3.80
C ARG A 271 -17.76 -3.74 -2.49
N ALA A 272 -16.46 -4.03 -2.46
CA ALA A 272 -15.63 -3.84 -1.29
C ALA A 272 -15.54 -2.38 -0.84
N LEU A 273 -15.34 -1.44 -1.77
CA LEU A 273 -15.30 0.00 -1.48
C LEU A 273 -16.65 0.52 -0.96
N LYS A 274 -17.77 0.05 -1.51
CA LYS A 274 -19.13 0.36 -1.02
C LYS A 274 -19.38 -0.23 0.37
N THR A 275 -18.99 -1.48 0.59
CA THR A 275 -19.03 -2.11 1.91
C THR A 275 -18.25 -1.31 2.94
N LEU A 276 -17.03 -0.89 2.59
CA LEU A 276 -16.19 -0.08 3.47
C LEU A 276 -16.80 1.30 3.72
N SER A 277 -17.39 1.93 2.69
CA SER A 277 -18.12 3.20 2.81
C SER A 277 -19.27 3.11 3.82
N LEU A 278 -20.06 2.04 3.77
CA LEU A 278 -21.15 1.80 4.73
C LEU A 278 -20.63 1.55 6.14
N ARG A 279 -19.53 0.81 6.29
CA ARG A 279 -18.88 0.57 7.60
C ARG A 279 -18.37 1.87 8.23
N ILE A 280 -17.78 2.77 7.42
CA ILE A 280 -17.38 4.11 7.88
C ILE A 280 -18.60 4.91 8.36
N ASP A 281 -19.74 4.76 7.70
CA ASP A 281 -21.01 5.37 8.11
C ASP A 281 -21.66 4.69 9.33
N GLY A 282 -21.06 3.62 9.88
CA GLY A 282 -21.64 2.84 10.98
C GLY A 282 -22.87 2.02 10.58
N VAL A 283 -23.01 1.73 9.27
CA VAL A 283 -24.14 0.99 8.70
C VAL A 283 -23.69 -0.43 8.37
N GLU A 284 -24.48 -1.42 8.83
CA GLU A 284 -24.26 -2.81 8.44
C GLU A 284 -24.52 -2.96 6.93
N PRO A 285 -23.54 -3.47 6.15
CA PRO A 285 -23.71 -3.61 4.71
C PRO A 285 -24.87 -4.58 4.36
N PRO A 286 -25.83 -4.17 3.54
CA PRO A 286 -26.86 -5.08 3.04
C PRO A 286 -26.28 -6.09 2.04
N SER A 287 -27.03 -7.15 1.75
CA SER A 287 -26.65 -8.15 0.75
C SER A 287 -26.62 -7.60 -0.68
N ASP A 288 -27.45 -6.59 -0.98
CA ASP A 288 -27.46 -5.88 -2.25
C ASP A 288 -26.83 -4.49 -2.10
N LEU A 289 -25.73 -4.26 -2.82
CA LEU A 289 -24.94 -3.03 -2.79
C LEU A 289 -25.18 -2.14 -4.04
N ALA A 290 -26.19 -2.43 -4.87
CA ALA A 290 -26.43 -1.69 -6.11
C ALA A 290 -26.62 -0.17 -5.88
N SER A 291 -27.32 0.21 -4.80
CA SER A 291 -27.59 1.59 -4.40
C SER A 291 -26.66 2.13 -3.30
N ALA A 292 -25.70 1.33 -2.83
CA ALA A 292 -24.80 1.73 -1.76
C ALA A 292 -23.83 2.84 -2.24
N PRO A 293 -23.53 3.83 -1.40
CA PRO A 293 -22.59 4.89 -1.75
C PRO A 293 -21.17 4.35 -1.85
N ASN A 294 -20.37 4.93 -2.75
CA ASN A 294 -18.93 4.72 -2.81
C ASN A 294 -18.23 6.05 -2.52
N HIS A 295 -17.71 6.19 -1.30
CA HIS A 295 -17.04 7.43 -0.85
C HIS A 295 -15.58 7.53 -1.31
N PHE A 296 -15.02 6.47 -1.90
CA PHE A 296 -13.64 6.41 -2.39
C PHE A 296 -13.45 7.06 -3.76
N THR A 297 -14.43 7.87 -4.19
CA THR A 297 -14.28 8.86 -5.27
C THR A 297 -13.63 10.15 -4.78
N LEU A 298 -13.46 10.31 -3.47
CA LEU A 298 -12.74 11.41 -2.85
C LEU A 298 -11.24 11.34 -3.19
N GLU A 299 -10.68 12.43 -3.69
CA GLU A 299 -9.23 12.61 -3.72
C GLU A 299 -8.76 13.09 -2.34
N PRO A 300 -7.86 12.35 -1.66
CA PRO A 300 -7.36 12.75 -0.35
C PRO A 300 -6.55 14.05 -0.48
N PRO A 301 -6.67 15.01 0.46
CA PRO A 301 -5.86 16.22 0.44
C PRO A 301 -4.36 15.90 0.46
N PRO A 302 -3.47 16.81 0.01
CA PRO A 302 -2.03 16.60 0.13
C PRO A 302 -1.63 16.24 1.57
N HIS A 303 -0.75 15.26 1.73
CA HIS A 303 -0.17 14.89 3.02
C HIS A 303 1.34 14.84 2.92
N ARG A 304 2.02 15.02 4.06
CA ARG A 304 3.47 15.01 4.15
C ARG A 304 3.99 13.59 4.29
N VAL A 305 5.24 13.38 3.89
CA VAL A 305 5.96 12.12 4.11
C VAL A 305 7.14 12.40 5.01
N TYR A 306 7.40 11.50 5.95
CA TYR A 306 8.47 11.61 6.92
C TYR A 306 9.34 10.35 6.89
N LEU A 307 10.64 10.52 7.07
CA LEU A 307 11.58 9.44 7.31
C LEU A 307 11.90 9.35 8.79
N VAL A 308 11.88 8.12 9.29
CA VAL A 308 12.15 7.75 10.68
C VAL A 308 13.45 6.94 10.68
N GLY A 309 14.47 7.47 11.35
CA GLY A 309 15.79 6.84 11.47
C GLY A 309 15.79 5.55 12.28
#